data_AF-A0A8U1EZF6-F1
#
_entry.id   AF-A0A8U1EZF6-F1
#
_cell.length_a   1.000
_cell.length_b   1.000
_cell.length_c   1.000
_cell.angle_alpha   90.00
_cell.angle_beta   90.00
_cell.angle_gamma   90.00
#
_symmetry.space_group_name_H-M   'P 1'
#
loop_
_entity.id
_entity.type
_entity.pdbx_description
1 polymer ?
#
loop_
_entity_poly.entity_id
_entity_poly.type
_entity_poly.pdbx_seq_one_letter_code
_entity_poly.pdbx_strand_id
1 'polypeptide(L)'
;MPRSKKGKRSSNKGGRNGVKGGSGASDDDLASDVLSHYSSASESASVLDDSTGAGERLDEQTAQEETEDKLKQCIDNLMDKSAKTRLAALESLRGAFSSRLLCDFLTERRLTISDCLERSLRKGGGEEQAAAATVCAQLCVQLGGGDESEEGFKILRPVLSAIMIDGCASVAARQSCASALGMCCYVSAAEDGEDLVKSMSHLESVFTTSYPNCEGTLPTPKAGAPGLHSAALHAWALLVTLCPASRLSVLLDLHLLKLQACLESSDVNYRIAVGETIALLVELGRDIDREFEDSDMLCECLKGLATDGNKHRAKNDRRKQRSIFREVLHYIENEDFTEEKIRFGVEGIYIDSWMRRRVYNAFKEVLESGVRHHLQGVPGLAYVV
;
A
#
# COMPACT_ATOMS: atom_id res chain seq x y z
N MET A 1 70.35 2.65 -4.22
CA MET A 1 71.34 3.51 -3.53
C MET A 1 72.29 4.11 -4.58
N PRO A 2 72.95 5.26 -4.36
CA PRO A 2 72.57 6.52 -3.69
C PRO A 2 72.91 7.77 -4.57
N ARG A 3 72.38 8.99 -4.33
CA ARG A 3 73.00 10.14 -3.59
C ARG A 3 72.07 11.36 -3.82
N SER A 4 71.39 11.97 -2.84
CA SER A 4 71.82 12.84 -1.73
C SER A 4 72.24 14.29 -2.10
N LYS A 5 71.47 15.30 -1.62
CA LYS A 5 71.89 16.55 -0.94
C LYS A 5 70.62 17.30 -0.45
N LYS A 6 70.26 17.27 0.85
CA LYS A 6 70.56 18.23 1.95
C LYS A 6 70.27 19.70 1.57
N GLY A 7 69.51 20.54 2.30
CA GLY A 7 68.81 20.45 3.60
C GLY A 7 68.85 21.80 4.35
N LYS A 8 67.78 22.16 5.11
CA LYS A 8 67.71 22.93 6.39
C LYS A 8 66.23 23.32 6.66
N ARG A 9 65.49 22.83 7.67
CA ARG A 9 65.53 22.92 9.16
C ARG A 9 65.19 24.30 9.77
N SER A 10 64.00 24.41 10.36
CA SER A 10 63.70 24.74 11.79
C SER A 10 62.21 24.43 12.05
N SER A 11 61.77 23.50 12.91
CA SER A 11 61.92 23.32 14.37
C SER A 11 61.17 24.35 15.23
N ASN A 12 59.95 24.00 15.66
CA ASN A 12 59.54 23.97 17.08
C ASN A 12 58.20 23.20 17.19
N LYS A 13 58.11 21.97 17.73
CA LYS A 13 58.27 21.41 19.09
C LYS A 13 57.18 21.81 20.12
N GLY A 14 56.54 20.75 20.64
CA GLY A 14 55.84 20.65 21.93
C GLY A 14 54.32 20.64 21.77
N GLY A 15 53.56 19.54 21.91
CA GLY A 15 53.63 18.45 22.90
C GLY A 15 52.77 18.83 24.12
N ARG A 16 51.93 18.01 24.73
CA ARG A 16 51.65 16.57 24.67
C ARG A 16 50.38 16.29 25.50
N ASN A 17 49.71 15.18 25.18
CA ASN A 17 49.03 14.23 26.08
C ASN A 17 47.71 14.61 26.79
N GLY A 18 46.71 13.73 26.62
CA GLY A 18 46.25 12.93 27.77
C GLY A 18 44.75 12.57 27.87
N VAL A 19 44.43 11.30 27.53
CA VAL A 19 43.57 10.36 28.30
C VAL A 19 42.04 10.54 28.40
N LYS A 20 41.35 9.54 27.84
CA LYS A 20 40.11 8.79 28.22
C LYS A 20 39.10 9.33 29.25
N GLY A 21 37.83 9.13 28.89
CA GLY A 21 36.61 9.08 29.73
C GLY A 21 35.49 9.80 28.98
N GLY A 22 34.39 9.21 28.52
CA GLY A 22 33.54 8.22 29.18
C GLY A 22 32.34 8.95 29.78
N SER A 23 31.18 8.82 29.14
CA SER A 23 29.81 9.14 29.61
C SER A 23 29.31 10.58 29.50
N GLY A 24 28.07 10.72 29.02
CA GLY A 24 27.19 11.84 29.35
C GLY A 24 26.77 12.72 28.17
N ALA A 25 25.82 12.26 27.35
CA ALA A 25 24.93 13.16 26.62
C ALA A 25 23.54 12.51 26.58
N SER A 26 22.78 12.82 27.63
CA SER A 26 21.33 12.75 27.69
C SER A 26 20.76 13.66 26.60
N ASP A 27 19.89 13.12 25.75
CA ASP A 27 18.90 13.88 24.98
C ASP A 27 17.61 13.04 25.00
N ASP A 28 16.97 13.02 26.18
CA ASP A 28 15.52 13.00 26.26
C ASP A 28 15.05 14.39 25.81
N ASP A 29 14.48 14.48 24.61
CA ASP A 29 13.23 15.17 24.31
C ASP A 29 12.96 15.15 22.80
N LEU A 30 11.69 15.37 22.45
CA LEU A 30 11.09 15.41 21.10
C LEU A 30 10.52 14.08 20.59
N ALA A 31 9.62 13.52 21.40
CA ALA A 31 8.33 13.09 20.87
C ALA A 31 7.54 14.32 20.36
N SER A 32 6.65 14.10 19.39
CA SER A 32 5.84 15.07 18.65
C SER A 32 6.59 16.07 17.77
N ASP A 33 6.71 15.75 16.49
CA ASP A 33 6.54 16.70 15.38
C ASP A 33 6.69 15.97 14.03
N VAL A 34 5.66 15.17 13.70
CA VAL A 34 5.21 14.96 12.32
C VAL A 34 3.68 14.91 12.37
N LEU A 35 3.06 15.99 12.86
CA LEU A 35 1.63 16.22 12.70
C LEU A 35 1.44 17.32 11.66
N SER A 36 0.54 17.00 10.74
CA SER A 36 0.15 17.71 9.53
C SER A 36 0.24 19.24 9.59
N HIS A 37 0.78 19.81 8.51
CA HIS A 37 0.51 21.18 8.10
C HIS A 37 -1.00 21.45 8.10
N TYR A 38 -1.45 22.32 9.01
CA TYR A 38 -2.73 22.99 8.93
C TYR A 38 -2.61 24.15 7.92
N SER A 39 -3.23 24.02 6.75
CA SER A 39 -3.64 25.19 5.98
C SER A 39 -5.04 25.57 6.42
N SER A 40 -5.13 26.64 7.20
CA SER A 40 -6.40 27.33 7.46
C SER A 40 -6.72 28.18 6.24
N ALA A 41 -7.63 27.70 5.38
CA ALA A 41 -8.38 28.57 4.50
C ALA A 41 -9.79 28.65 5.07
N SER A 42 -10.13 29.84 5.53
CA SER A 42 -11.40 30.21 6.15
C SER A 42 -12.48 30.28 5.08
N GLU A 43 -13.43 29.36 5.06
CA GLU A 43 -14.73 29.62 4.44
C GLU A 43 -15.65 30.25 5.48
N SER A 44 -15.94 31.52 5.24
CA SER A 44 -16.86 32.31 6.04
C SER A 44 -18.28 31.81 5.75
N ALA A 45 -18.92 31.22 6.75
CA ALA A 45 -20.35 31.02 6.77
C ALA A 45 -21.03 32.40 6.77
N SER A 46 -21.38 32.90 5.58
CA SER A 46 -22.32 34.00 5.44
C SER A 46 -23.70 33.42 5.14
N VAL A 47 -24.54 33.46 6.17
CA VAL A 47 -25.97 33.22 6.06
C VAL A 47 -26.55 34.45 5.35
N LEU A 48 -26.79 34.36 4.04
CA LEU A 48 -27.59 35.33 3.29
C LEU A 48 -28.47 34.60 2.28
N ASP A 49 -29.74 34.53 2.67
CA ASP A 49 -30.94 34.84 1.89
C ASP A 49 -31.12 34.24 0.48
N ASP A 50 -32.22 33.51 0.38
CA ASP A 50 -32.85 32.86 -0.77
C ASP A 50 -33.03 33.82 -1.97
N SER A 51 -32.32 33.62 -3.09
CA SER A 51 -32.79 33.97 -4.48
C SER A 51 -31.77 33.84 -5.64
N THR A 52 -30.53 33.35 -5.48
CA THR A 52 -29.56 33.21 -6.60
C THR A 52 -29.30 31.78 -7.12
N GLY A 53 -29.98 30.76 -6.59
CA GLY A 53 -29.67 29.34 -6.86
C GLY A 53 -29.95 28.81 -8.27
N ALA A 54 -30.51 29.60 -9.20
CA ALA A 54 -30.75 29.14 -10.57
C ALA A 54 -29.50 29.25 -11.47
N GLY A 55 -28.68 30.30 -11.28
CA GLY A 55 -27.48 30.53 -12.09
C GLY A 55 -26.31 29.64 -11.68
N GLU A 56 -26.10 29.43 -10.38
CA GLU A 56 -25.03 28.56 -9.85
C GLU A 56 -25.30 27.07 -10.12
N ARG A 57 -26.56 26.61 -10.00
CA ARG A 57 -26.93 25.23 -10.35
C ARG A 57 -26.81 24.92 -11.84
N LEU A 58 -27.09 25.90 -12.72
CA LEU A 58 -26.89 25.75 -14.16
C LEU A 58 -25.39 25.66 -14.52
N ASP A 59 -24.53 26.41 -13.82
CA ASP A 59 -23.07 26.37 -14.01
C ASP A 59 -22.47 25.05 -13.50
N GLU A 60 -22.90 24.56 -12.34
CA GLU A 60 -22.49 23.25 -11.80
C GLU A 60 -22.91 22.08 -12.72
N GLN A 61 -24.13 22.10 -13.24
CA GLN A 61 -24.61 21.07 -14.16
C GLN A 61 -23.83 21.09 -15.47
N THR A 62 -23.54 22.27 -16.01
CA THR A 62 -22.74 22.41 -17.24
C THR A 62 -21.30 21.92 -17.02
N ALA A 63 -20.69 22.25 -15.88
CA ALA A 63 -19.35 21.79 -15.52
C ALA A 63 -19.27 20.26 -15.32
N GLN A 64 -20.34 19.66 -14.78
CA GLN A 64 -20.46 18.22 -14.66
C GLN A 64 -20.55 17.55 -16.04
N GLU A 65 -21.40 18.06 -16.94
CA GLU A 65 -21.52 17.56 -18.33
C GLU A 65 -20.18 17.66 -19.08
N GLU A 66 -19.48 18.78 -18.98
CA GLU A 66 -18.14 18.94 -19.57
C GLU A 66 -17.12 17.93 -19.00
N THR A 67 -17.22 17.61 -17.71
CA THR A 67 -16.37 16.63 -17.06
C THR A 67 -16.65 15.23 -17.62
N GLU A 68 -17.92 14.86 -17.72
CA GLU A 68 -18.32 13.58 -18.29
C GLU A 68 -17.93 13.43 -19.76
N ASP A 69 -18.02 14.49 -20.56
CA ASP A 69 -17.60 14.45 -21.96
C ASP A 69 -16.09 14.26 -22.09
N LYS A 70 -15.29 14.86 -21.20
CA LYS A 70 -13.84 14.60 -21.10
C LYS A 70 -13.57 13.14 -20.71
N LEU A 71 -14.36 12.56 -19.81
CA LEU A 71 -14.22 11.15 -19.42
C LEU A 71 -14.60 10.20 -20.56
N LYS A 72 -15.69 10.46 -21.28
CA LYS A 72 -16.10 9.70 -22.48
C LYS A 72 -14.98 9.72 -23.51
N GLN A 73 -14.40 10.89 -23.76
CA GLN A 73 -13.27 11.02 -24.69
C GLN A 73 -12.03 10.24 -24.22
N CYS A 74 -11.76 10.18 -22.92
CA CYS A 74 -10.69 9.33 -22.38
C CYS A 74 -10.98 7.85 -22.62
N ILE A 75 -12.21 7.39 -22.38
CA ILE A 75 -12.62 6.00 -22.64
C ILE A 75 -12.44 5.65 -24.13
N ASP A 76 -12.86 6.52 -25.05
CA ASP A 76 -12.64 6.32 -26.49
C ASP A 76 -11.15 6.23 -26.83
N ASN A 77 -10.33 7.08 -26.21
CA ASN A 77 -8.88 7.11 -26.41
C ASN A 77 -8.16 5.84 -25.92
N LEU A 78 -8.78 5.01 -25.06
CA LEU A 78 -8.24 3.69 -24.70
C LEU A 78 -8.18 2.74 -25.91
N MET A 79 -8.94 3.01 -26.96
CA MET A 79 -8.97 2.20 -28.18
C MET A 79 -8.08 2.77 -29.30
N ASP A 80 -7.36 3.86 -29.03
CA ASP A 80 -6.52 4.52 -30.02
C ASP A 80 -5.33 3.65 -30.47
N LYS A 81 -4.92 3.83 -31.73
CA LYS A 81 -3.79 3.09 -32.31
C LYS A 81 -2.46 3.43 -31.62
N SER A 82 -2.30 4.66 -31.12
CA SER A 82 -1.11 5.14 -30.44
C SER A 82 -1.09 4.69 -28.97
N ALA A 83 -0.03 3.95 -28.59
CA ALA A 83 0.19 3.57 -27.19
C ALA A 83 0.33 4.78 -26.26
N LYS A 84 0.91 5.88 -26.76
CA LYS A 84 1.04 7.13 -25.99
C LYS A 84 -0.32 7.75 -25.67
N THR A 85 -1.25 7.70 -26.64
CA THR A 85 -2.61 8.23 -26.46
C THR A 85 -3.38 7.39 -25.45
N ARG A 86 -3.30 6.06 -25.57
CA ARG A 86 -3.93 5.14 -24.60
C ARG A 86 -3.39 5.33 -23.18
N LEU A 87 -2.08 5.43 -23.02
CA LEU A 87 -1.47 5.66 -21.71
C LEU A 87 -1.90 7.01 -21.11
N ALA A 88 -1.92 8.09 -21.89
CA ALA A 88 -2.38 9.39 -21.43
C ALA A 88 -3.86 9.37 -20.99
N ALA A 89 -4.69 8.60 -21.69
CA ALA A 89 -6.08 8.40 -21.32
C ALA A 89 -6.21 7.61 -20.00
N LEU A 90 -5.44 6.54 -19.81
CA LEU A 90 -5.42 5.78 -18.55
C LEU A 90 -4.99 6.65 -17.36
N GLU A 91 -3.95 7.47 -17.50
CA GLU A 91 -3.52 8.37 -16.42
C GLU A 91 -4.57 9.45 -16.12
N SER A 92 -5.28 9.93 -17.15
CA SER A 92 -6.38 10.88 -16.96
C SER A 92 -7.55 10.24 -16.22
N LEU A 93 -7.91 8.99 -16.58
CA LEU A 93 -8.94 8.22 -15.88
C LEU A 93 -8.52 7.92 -14.44
N ARG A 94 -7.26 7.53 -14.20
CA ARG A 94 -6.72 7.29 -12.85
C ARG A 94 -6.86 8.52 -11.96
N GLY A 95 -6.50 9.69 -12.48
CA GLY A 95 -6.63 10.95 -11.75
C GLY A 95 -8.08 11.32 -11.47
N ALA A 96 -8.99 11.07 -12.42
CA ALA A 96 -10.41 11.33 -12.23
C ALA A 96 -11.05 10.36 -11.22
N PHE A 97 -10.75 9.07 -11.34
CA PHE A 97 -11.35 8.02 -10.50
C PHE A 97 -10.80 8.04 -9.06
N SER A 98 -9.63 8.62 -8.82
CA SER A 98 -9.13 8.82 -7.46
C SER A 98 -9.69 10.05 -6.78
N SER A 99 -10.09 11.07 -7.53
CA SER A 99 -10.42 12.41 -6.98
C SER A 99 -11.91 12.75 -7.02
N ARG A 100 -12.74 11.95 -7.69
CA ARG A 100 -14.17 12.23 -7.92
C ARG A 100 -15.03 11.00 -7.68
N LEU A 101 -16.23 11.24 -7.16
CA LEU A 101 -17.31 10.27 -7.08
C LEU A 101 -18.04 10.23 -8.43
N LEU A 102 -17.95 9.11 -9.13
CA LEU A 102 -18.48 8.94 -10.49
C LEU A 102 -19.45 7.76 -10.59
N CYS A 103 -20.11 7.38 -9.48
CA CYS A 103 -20.89 6.15 -9.35
C CYS A 103 -21.87 5.94 -10.53
N ASP A 104 -22.77 6.87 -10.80
CA ASP A 104 -23.76 6.75 -11.89
C ASP A 104 -23.10 6.61 -13.26
N PHE A 105 -22.12 7.48 -13.55
CA PHE A 105 -21.36 7.48 -14.81
C PHE A 105 -20.67 6.13 -15.06
N LEU A 106 -20.07 5.55 -14.01
CA LEU A 106 -19.36 4.28 -14.07
C LEU A 106 -20.30 3.10 -14.16
N THR A 107 -21.39 3.06 -13.39
CA THR A 107 -22.39 1.99 -13.44
C THR A 107 -22.96 1.82 -14.85
N GLU A 108 -23.28 2.93 -15.52
CA GLU A 108 -23.79 2.94 -16.89
C GLU A 108 -22.79 2.42 -17.94
N ARG A 109 -21.48 2.54 -17.67
CA ARG A 109 -20.40 2.28 -18.64
C ARG A 109 -19.46 1.15 -18.24
N ARG A 110 -19.73 0.47 -17.12
CA ARG A 110 -18.82 -0.51 -16.51
C ARG A 110 -18.33 -1.56 -17.50
N LEU A 111 -19.21 -2.10 -18.35
CA LEU A 111 -18.85 -3.13 -19.33
C LEU A 111 -17.88 -2.60 -20.38
N THR A 112 -18.18 -1.42 -20.95
CA THR A 112 -17.29 -0.77 -21.93
C THR A 112 -15.93 -0.44 -21.32
N ILE A 113 -15.92 0.09 -20.10
CA ILE A 113 -14.67 0.41 -19.39
C ILE A 113 -13.89 -0.88 -19.11
N SER A 114 -14.53 -1.93 -18.60
CA SER A 114 -13.92 -3.24 -18.35
C SER A 114 -13.32 -3.85 -19.61
N ASP A 115 -14.01 -3.80 -20.76
CA ASP A 115 -13.49 -4.29 -22.05
C ASP A 115 -12.25 -3.52 -22.50
N CYS A 116 -12.27 -2.19 -22.37
CA CYS A 116 -11.12 -1.34 -22.69
C CYS A 116 -9.92 -1.64 -21.77
N LEU A 117 -10.16 -1.80 -20.47
CA LEU A 117 -9.13 -2.13 -19.49
C LEU A 117 -8.55 -3.53 -19.73
N GLU A 118 -9.39 -4.52 -20.02
CA GLU A 118 -8.95 -5.88 -20.38
C GLU A 118 -8.01 -5.82 -21.59
N ARG A 119 -8.36 -5.04 -22.62
CA ARG A 119 -7.53 -4.87 -23.80
C ARG A 119 -6.18 -4.21 -23.47
N SER A 120 -6.18 -3.15 -22.67
CA SER A 120 -4.94 -2.49 -22.24
C SER A 120 -4.05 -3.42 -21.40
N LEU A 121 -4.64 -4.25 -20.53
CA LEU A 121 -3.91 -5.27 -19.78
C LEU A 121 -3.31 -6.34 -20.71
N ARG A 122 -4.07 -6.84 -21.69
CA ARG A 122 -3.61 -7.91 -22.58
C ARG A 122 -2.61 -7.46 -23.64
N LYS A 123 -2.75 -6.25 -24.17
CA LYS A 123 -2.02 -5.77 -25.35
C LYS A 123 -1.10 -4.57 -25.07
N GLY A 124 -1.24 -3.93 -23.92
CA GLY A 124 -0.43 -2.78 -23.54
C GLY A 124 1.01 -3.15 -23.16
N GLY A 125 1.89 -2.16 -23.19
CA GLY A 125 3.23 -2.27 -22.60
C GLY A 125 3.18 -2.17 -21.08
N GLY A 126 4.32 -2.34 -20.40
CA GLY A 126 4.38 -2.41 -18.94
C GLY A 126 3.77 -1.20 -18.20
N GLU A 127 3.99 0.03 -18.69
CA GLU A 127 3.38 1.25 -18.12
C GLU A 127 1.86 1.28 -18.35
N GLU A 128 1.40 0.91 -19.54
CA GLU A 128 -0.03 0.84 -19.88
C GLU A 128 -0.74 -0.23 -19.03
N GLN A 129 -0.11 -1.39 -18.84
CA GLN A 129 -0.64 -2.46 -17.97
C GLN A 129 -0.72 -2.01 -16.51
N ALA A 130 0.30 -1.32 -16.01
CA ALA A 130 0.33 -0.81 -14.63
C ALA A 130 -0.79 0.22 -14.38
N ALA A 131 -0.93 1.18 -15.29
CA ALA A 131 -1.99 2.17 -15.23
C ALA A 131 -3.38 1.52 -15.33
N ALA A 132 -3.58 0.60 -16.29
CA ALA A 132 -4.84 -0.12 -16.46
C ALA A 132 -5.22 -0.94 -15.22
N ALA A 133 -4.27 -1.64 -14.58
CA ALA A 133 -4.53 -2.38 -13.34
C ALA A 133 -4.98 -1.43 -12.21
N THR A 134 -4.37 -0.26 -12.09
CA THR A 134 -4.77 0.75 -11.10
C THR A 134 -6.19 1.25 -11.36
N VAL A 135 -6.52 1.58 -12.62
CA VAL A 135 -7.88 2.01 -13.00
C VAL A 135 -8.90 0.89 -12.77
N CYS A 136 -8.54 -0.39 -12.97
CA CYS A 136 -9.41 -1.52 -12.61
C CYS A 136 -9.77 -1.53 -11.12
N ALA A 137 -8.79 -1.33 -10.25
CA ALA A 137 -9.00 -1.28 -8.80
C ALA A 137 -9.91 -0.12 -8.41
N GLN A 138 -9.66 1.07 -8.97
CA GLN A 138 -10.47 2.26 -8.70
C GLN A 138 -11.91 2.12 -9.21
N LEU A 139 -12.10 1.55 -10.40
CA LEU A 139 -13.43 1.22 -10.92
C LEU A 139 -14.17 0.29 -9.97
N CYS A 140 -13.52 -0.79 -9.53
CA CYS A 140 -14.12 -1.75 -8.59
C CYS A 140 -14.51 -1.08 -7.27
N VAL A 141 -13.63 -0.26 -6.68
CA VAL A 141 -13.91 0.49 -5.45
C VAL A 141 -15.11 1.43 -5.60
N GLN A 142 -15.24 2.13 -6.74
CA GLN A 142 -16.34 3.07 -6.96
C GLN A 142 -17.69 2.40 -7.27
N LEU A 143 -17.67 1.23 -7.94
CA LEU A 143 -18.87 0.43 -8.14
C LEU A 143 -19.35 -0.21 -6.83
N GLY A 144 -18.47 -0.32 -5.83
CA GLY A 144 -18.78 -0.91 -4.53
C GLY A 144 -18.84 -2.44 -4.60
N GLY A 145 -19.39 -3.06 -3.54
CA GLY A 145 -19.67 -4.50 -3.53
C GLY A 145 -21.02 -4.81 -4.18
N GLY A 146 -21.09 -5.89 -4.96
CA GLY A 146 -22.32 -6.40 -5.55
C GLY A 146 -22.11 -7.05 -6.92
N ASP A 147 -23.22 -7.47 -7.55
CA ASP A 147 -23.18 -8.16 -8.85
C ASP A 147 -22.51 -7.32 -9.95
N GLU A 148 -22.69 -5.99 -9.90
CA GLU A 148 -22.15 -5.08 -10.92
C GLU A 148 -20.62 -5.01 -10.91
N SER A 149 -20.00 -4.99 -9.72
CA SER A 149 -18.54 -4.99 -9.59
C SER A 149 -17.96 -6.36 -9.93
N GLU A 150 -18.64 -7.43 -9.52
CA GLU A 150 -18.20 -8.81 -9.74
C GLU A 150 -18.28 -9.22 -11.22
N GLU A 151 -19.28 -8.75 -11.97
CA GLU A 151 -19.40 -9.01 -13.42
C GLU A 151 -18.16 -8.54 -14.20
N GLY A 152 -17.76 -7.28 -14.00
CA GLY A 152 -16.56 -6.73 -14.63
C GLY A 152 -15.28 -7.38 -14.10
N PHE A 153 -15.21 -7.65 -12.79
CA PHE A 153 -14.03 -8.24 -12.19
C PHE A 153 -13.80 -9.70 -12.61
N LYS A 154 -14.84 -10.50 -12.82
CA LYS A 154 -14.73 -11.89 -13.34
C LYS A 154 -13.93 -11.96 -14.64
N ILE A 155 -14.08 -10.96 -15.53
CA ILE A 155 -13.34 -10.87 -16.80
C ILE A 155 -11.87 -10.47 -16.55
N LEU A 156 -11.64 -9.51 -15.65
CA LEU A 156 -10.33 -8.94 -15.39
C LEU A 156 -9.43 -9.82 -14.50
N ARG A 157 -10.02 -10.59 -13.58
CA ARG A 157 -9.31 -11.38 -12.55
C ARG A 157 -8.31 -12.37 -13.16
N PRO A 158 -8.64 -13.20 -14.18
CA PRO A 158 -7.67 -14.05 -14.85
C PRO A 158 -6.53 -13.29 -15.52
N VAL A 159 -6.79 -12.10 -16.08
CA VAL A 159 -5.79 -11.29 -16.77
C VAL A 159 -4.80 -10.69 -15.78
N LEU A 160 -5.30 -10.09 -14.70
CA LEU A 160 -4.48 -9.56 -13.60
C LEU A 160 -3.61 -10.67 -12.99
N SER A 161 -4.20 -11.84 -12.72
CA SER A 161 -3.49 -13.00 -12.20
C SER A 161 -2.37 -13.44 -13.15
N ALA A 162 -2.66 -13.59 -14.43
CA ALA A 162 -1.69 -14.03 -15.43
C ALA A 162 -0.50 -13.07 -15.56
N ILE A 163 -0.75 -11.75 -15.60
CA ILE A 163 0.32 -10.75 -15.68
C ILE A 163 1.16 -10.78 -14.41
N MET A 164 0.52 -10.83 -13.23
CA MET A 164 1.19 -10.82 -11.93
C MET A 164 2.20 -11.98 -11.77
N ILE A 165 1.84 -13.19 -12.22
CA ILE A 165 2.70 -14.38 -12.11
C ILE A 165 3.68 -14.54 -13.28
N ASP A 166 3.51 -13.80 -14.37
CA ASP A 166 4.40 -13.86 -15.53
C ASP A 166 5.78 -13.27 -15.21
N GLY A 167 6.80 -14.13 -15.18
CA GLY A 167 8.20 -13.73 -14.97
C GLY A 167 8.78 -12.82 -16.06
N CYS A 168 8.16 -12.78 -17.24
CA CYS A 168 8.56 -11.94 -18.38
C CYS A 168 7.89 -10.57 -18.38
N ALA A 169 6.79 -10.40 -17.65
CA ALA A 169 6.09 -9.13 -17.55
C ALA A 169 6.92 -8.10 -16.75
N SER A 170 6.68 -6.81 -17.03
CA SER A 170 7.38 -5.74 -16.32
C SER A 170 7.08 -5.75 -14.82
N VAL A 171 8.07 -5.46 -13.99
CA VAL A 171 7.90 -5.47 -12.52
C VAL A 171 6.81 -4.49 -12.07
N ALA A 172 6.70 -3.32 -12.72
CA ALA A 172 5.68 -2.32 -12.41
C ALA A 172 4.25 -2.81 -12.73
N ALA A 173 4.06 -3.47 -13.88
CA ALA A 173 2.79 -4.09 -14.24
C ALA A 173 2.39 -5.17 -13.23
N ARG A 174 3.35 -6.03 -12.87
CA ARG A 174 3.12 -7.11 -11.89
C ARG A 174 2.75 -6.58 -10.51
N GLN A 175 3.42 -5.52 -10.04
CA GLN A 175 3.11 -4.84 -8.78
C GLN A 175 1.68 -4.29 -8.78
N SER A 176 1.34 -3.54 -9.83
CA SER A 176 0.01 -2.93 -9.95
C SER A 176 -1.08 -3.99 -10.09
N CYS A 177 -0.82 -5.09 -10.80
CA CYS A 177 -1.74 -6.23 -10.90
C CYS A 177 -1.94 -6.94 -9.55
N ALA A 178 -0.90 -7.06 -8.72
CA ALA A 178 -1.03 -7.64 -7.39
C ALA A 178 -1.94 -6.80 -6.48
N SER A 179 -1.69 -5.47 -6.43
CA SER A 179 -2.53 -4.54 -5.67
C SER A 179 -3.98 -4.52 -6.19
N ALA A 180 -4.17 -4.49 -7.51
CA ALA A 180 -5.49 -4.51 -8.12
C ALA A 180 -6.25 -5.82 -7.87
N LEU A 181 -5.58 -6.97 -7.99
CA LEU A 181 -6.18 -8.28 -7.69
C LEU A 181 -6.65 -8.33 -6.23
N GLY A 182 -5.81 -7.90 -5.29
CA GLY A 182 -6.16 -7.85 -3.87
C GLY A 182 -7.36 -6.94 -3.61
N MET A 183 -7.32 -5.70 -4.12
CA MET A 183 -8.41 -4.73 -3.93
C MET A 183 -9.72 -5.22 -4.54
N CYS A 184 -9.70 -5.67 -5.79
CA CYS A 184 -10.91 -6.10 -6.46
C CYS A 184 -11.53 -7.36 -5.83
N CYS A 185 -10.70 -8.31 -5.39
CA CYS A 185 -11.17 -9.47 -4.63
C CYS A 185 -11.77 -9.06 -3.28
N TYR A 186 -11.18 -8.06 -2.62
CA TYR A 186 -11.67 -7.56 -1.35
C TYR A 186 -13.04 -6.87 -1.48
N VAL A 187 -13.17 -5.98 -2.47
CA VAL A 187 -14.40 -5.19 -2.69
C VAL A 187 -15.53 -6.05 -3.28
N SER A 188 -15.23 -6.91 -4.26
CA SER A 188 -16.27 -7.70 -4.92
C SER A 188 -16.73 -8.89 -4.07
N ALA A 189 -15.96 -9.25 -3.02
CA ALA A 189 -16.24 -10.29 -2.03
C ALA A 189 -17.09 -11.44 -2.60
N ALA A 190 -16.50 -12.23 -3.51
CA ALA A 190 -17.22 -13.28 -4.20
C ALA A 190 -17.99 -14.17 -3.20
N GLU A 191 -19.29 -14.37 -3.45
CA GLU A 191 -20.14 -15.26 -2.64
C GLU A 191 -19.57 -16.70 -2.59
N ASP A 192 -18.78 -17.05 -3.62
CA ASP A 192 -17.99 -18.26 -3.76
C ASP A 192 -16.54 -18.03 -3.29
N GLY A 193 -16.14 -18.73 -2.21
CA GLY A 193 -14.79 -18.68 -1.66
C GLY A 193 -13.68 -19.31 -2.52
N GLU A 194 -14.00 -20.04 -3.59
CA GLU A 194 -13.04 -20.70 -4.48
C GLU A 194 -12.18 -19.67 -5.23
N ASP A 195 -12.80 -18.60 -5.73
CA ASP A 195 -12.07 -17.57 -6.47
C ASP A 195 -11.19 -16.71 -5.56
N LEU A 196 -11.61 -16.48 -4.32
CA LEU A 196 -10.79 -15.89 -3.27
C LEU A 196 -9.55 -16.77 -3.02
N VAL A 197 -9.75 -18.08 -2.82
CA VAL A 197 -8.68 -19.07 -2.62
C VAL A 197 -7.68 -19.08 -3.78
N LYS A 198 -8.15 -19.09 -5.02
CA LYS A 198 -7.28 -19.04 -6.21
C LYS A 198 -6.45 -17.77 -6.26
N SER A 199 -7.07 -16.62 -6.01
CA SER A 199 -6.37 -15.32 -6.02
C SER A 199 -5.30 -15.24 -4.93
N MET A 200 -5.60 -15.75 -3.73
CA MET A 200 -4.62 -15.87 -2.65
C MET A 200 -3.46 -16.78 -3.05
N SER A 201 -3.73 -17.94 -3.66
CA SER A 201 -2.67 -18.86 -4.12
C SER A 201 -1.77 -18.23 -5.19
N HIS A 202 -2.32 -17.43 -6.11
CA HIS A 202 -1.51 -16.69 -7.07
C HIS A 202 -0.62 -15.64 -6.38
N LEU A 203 -1.14 -14.91 -5.40
CA LEU A 203 -0.35 -13.94 -4.63
C LEU A 203 0.77 -14.63 -3.83
N GLU A 204 0.46 -15.76 -3.20
CA GLU A 204 1.43 -16.63 -2.51
C GLU A 204 2.54 -17.06 -3.46
N SER A 205 2.22 -17.48 -4.68
CA SER A 205 3.23 -17.91 -5.66
C SER A 205 4.26 -16.82 -5.98
N VAL A 206 3.94 -15.55 -5.74
CA VAL A 206 4.83 -14.41 -5.96
C VAL A 206 5.70 -14.16 -4.72
N PHE A 207 5.11 -13.87 -3.57
CA PHE A 207 5.90 -13.46 -2.40
C PHE A 207 6.66 -14.62 -1.75
N THR A 208 6.19 -15.86 -1.87
CA THR A 208 6.89 -17.04 -1.31
C THR A 208 8.23 -17.31 -1.99
N THR A 209 8.48 -16.74 -3.18
CA THR A 209 9.81 -16.78 -3.80
C THR A 209 10.89 -16.03 -3.01
N SER A 210 10.48 -15.22 -2.03
CA SER A 210 11.37 -14.53 -1.10
C SER A 210 11.65 -15.30 0.19
N TYR A 211 10.98 -16.43 0.41
CA TYR A 211 11.11 -17.22 1.62
C TYR A 211 12.48 -17.90 1.70
N PRO A 212 12.94 -18.20 2.94
CA PRO A 212 14.18 -18.94 3.11
C PRO A 212 14.10 -20.31 2.42
N ASN A 213 15.23 -20.76 1.89
CA ASN A 213 15.37 -22.12 1.38
C ASN A 213 15.37 -23.15 2.53
N CYS A 214 15.49 -24.45 2.21
CA CYS A 214 15.54 -25.52 3.23
C CYS A 214 16.68 -25.38 4.25
N GLU A 215 17.71 -24.58 3.95
CA GLU A 215 18.85 -24.31 4.84
C GLU A 215 18.64 -23.02 5.67
N GLY A 216 17.46 -22.40 5.60
CA GLY A 216 17.16 -21.16 6.33
C GLY A 216 17.73 -19.90 5.68
N THR A 217 18.35 -19.99 4.50
CA THR A 217 19.00 -18.83 3.85
C THR A 217 18.00 -18.08 2.97
N LEU A 218 17.91 -16.76 3.17
CA LEU A 218 17.09 -15.88 2.32
C LEU A 218 17.69 -15.73 0.92
N PRO A 219 16.85 -15.69 -0.14
CA PRO A 219 17.29 -15.47 -1.49
C PRO A 219 17.79 -14.03 -1.69
N THR A 220 18.80 -13.85 -2.54
CA THR A 220 19.26 -12.52 -2.93
C THR A 220 18.20 -11.84 -3.81
N PRO A 221 17.64 -10.69 -3.41
CA PRO A 221 16.58 -10.04 -4.16
C PRO A 221 17.10 -9.49 -5.49
N LYS A 222 16.37 -9.76 -6.57
CA LYS A 222 16.58 -9.12 -7.88
C LYS A 222 16.07 -7.67 -7.83
N ALA A 223 16.55 -6.82 -8.73
CA ALA A 223 16.08 -5.44 -8.84
C ALA A 223 14.54 -5.39 -9.00
N GLY A 224 13.87 -4.58 -8.18
CA GLY A 224 12.41 -4.44 -8.17
C GLY A 224 11.63 -5.57 -7.50
N ALA A 225 12.25 -6.73 -7.22
CA ALA A 225 11.59 -7.87 -6.58
C ALA A 225 11.04 -7.54 -5.17
N PRO A 226 11.75 -6.81 -4.28
CA PRO A 226 11.21 -6.47 -2.96
C PRO A 226 9.89 -5.70 -3.01
N GLY A 227 9.75 -4.76 -3.96
CA GLY A 227 8.50 -4.02 -4.16
C GLY A 227 7.36 -4.92 -4.64
N LEU A 228 7.66 -5.88 -5.53
CA LEU A 228 6.67 -6.86 -6.00
C LEU A 228 6.22 -7.80 -4.87
N HIS A 229 7.16 -8.32 -4.09
CA HIS A 229 6.84 -9.17 -2.94
C HIS A 229 6.04 -8.40 -1.90
N SER A 230 6.37 -7.12 -1.64
CA SER A 230 5.60 -6.27 -0.72
C SER A 230 4.16 -6.07 -1.20
N ALA A 231 3.96 -5.75 -2.49
CA ALA A 231 2.63 -5.56 -3.06
C ALA A 231 1.80 -6.84 -3.01
N ALA A 232 2.39 -7.99 -3.39
CA ALA A 232 1.71 -9.28 -3.33
C ALA A 232 1.41 -9.70 -1.88
N LEU A 233 2.32 -9.45 -0.93
CA LEU A 233 2.12 -9.76 0.48
C LEU A 233 1.01 -8.91 1.11
N HIS A 234 0.98 -7.60 0.85
CA HIS A 234 -0.08 -6.72 1.34
C HIS A 234 -1.45 -7.04 0.73
N ALA A 235 -1.49 -7.34 -0.57
CA ALA A 235 -2.71 -7.78 -1.23
C ALA A 235 -3.20 -9.12 -0.65
N TRP A 236 -2.30 -10.07 -0.41
CA TRP A 236 -2.64 -11.32 0.26
C TRP A 236 -3.13 -11.09 1.69
N ALA A 237 -2.43 -10.27 2.47
CA ALA A 237 -2.77 -9.90 3.84
C ALA A 237 -4.17 -9.25 3.92
N LEU A 238 -4.53 -8.41 2.95
CA LEU A 238 -5.88 -7.86 2.82
C LEU A 238 -6.91 -8.99 2.64
N LEU A 239 -6.65 -9.96 1.76
CA LEU A 239 -7.57 -11.09 1.52
C LEU A 239 -7.64 -12.09 2.68
N VAL A 240 -6.58 -12.20 3.48
CA VAL A 240 -6.61 -12.99 4.72
C VAL A 240 -7.69 -12.50 5.68
N THR A 241 -7.97 -11.18 5.70
CA THR A 241 -9.03 -10.60 6.56
C THR A 241 -10.44 -11.08 6.20
N LEU A 242 -10.62 -11.69 5.03
CA LEU A 242 -11.90 -12.27 4.57
C LEU A 242 -11.98 -13.79 4.82
N CYS A 243 -10.91 -14.43 5.29
CA CYS A 243 -10.88 -15.88 5.44
C CYS A 243 -11.68 -16.34 6.68
N PRO A 244 -12.41 -17.47 6.59
CA PRO A 244 -12.98 -18.09 7.77
C PRO A 244 -11.87 -18.61 8.71
N ALA A 245 -12.18 -18.67 10.01
CA ALA A 245 -11.23 -19.08 11.05
C ALA A 245 -10.49 -20.39 10.75
N SER A 246 -11.20 -21.41 10.23
CA SER A 246 -10.62 -22.72 9.88
C SER A 246 -9.51 -22.63 8.82
N ARG A 247 -9.63 -21.69 7.87
CA ARG A 247 -8.63 -21.46 6.84
C ARG A 247 -7.48 -20.62 7.38
N LEU A 248 -7.79 -19.60 8.17
CA LEU A 248 -6.81 -18.74 8.79
C LEU A 248 -5.84 -19.52 9.68
N SER A 249 -6.30 -20.50 10.47
CA SER A 249 -5.40 -21.39 11.23
C SER A 249 -4.35 -22.08 10.35
N VAL A 250 -4.76 -22.61 9.18
CA VAL A 250 -3.84 -23.25 8.22
C VAL A 250 -2.83 -22.25 7.64
N LEU A 251 -3.26 -21.02 7.37
CA LEU A 251 -2.38 -19.97 6.83
C LEU A 251 -1.35 -19.49 7.87
N LEU A 252 -1.75 -19.38 9.13
CA LEU A 252 -0.86 -19.03 10.24
C LEU A 252 0.27 -20.05 10.37
N ASP A 253 -0.08 -21.34 10.45
CA ASP A 253 0.88 -22.45 10.52
C ASP A 253 1.85 -22.45 9.33
N LEU A 254 1.34 -22.15 8.13
CA LEU A 254 2.13 -22.21 6.91
C LEU A 254 3.11 -21.05 6.75
N HIS A 255 2.74 -19.84 7.17
CA HIS A 255 3.43 -18.61 6.79
C HIS A 255 4.16 -17.90 7.92
N LEU A 256 3.68 -17.95 9.17
CA LEU A 256 4.16 -17.04 10.22
C LEU A 256 5.68 -17.17 10.47
N LEU A 257 6.19 -18.40 10.62
CA LEU A 257 7.63 -18.64 10.82
C LEU A 257 8.48 -18.23 9.61
N LYS A 258 7.94 -18.39 8.39
CA LYS A 258 8.66 -18.02 7.15
C LYS A 258 8.71 -16.51 6.99
N LEU A 259 7.64 -15.81 7.34
CA LEU A 259 7.60 -14.35 7.40
C LEU A 259 8.55 -13.81 8.48
N GLN A 260 8.60 -14.44 9.65
CA GLN A 260 9.58 -14.08 10.69
C GLN A 260 11.01 -14.15 10.14
N ALA A 261 11.37 -15.20 9.40
CA ALA A 261 12.69 -15.26 8.75
C ALA A 261 12.90 -14.13 7.72
N CYS A 262 11.86 -13.70 7.00
CA CYS A 262 11.94 -12.58 6.06
C CYS A 262 12.23 -11.21 6.72
N LEU A 263 12.09 -11.08 8.04
CA LEU A 263 12.53 -9.90 8.78
C LEU A 263 14.06 -9.67 8.70
N GLU A 264 14.84 -10.67 8.30
CA GLU A 264 16.29 -10.54 8.05
C GLU A 264 16.63 -10.05 6.64
N SER A 265 15.64 -9.79 5.78
CA SER A 265 15.86 -9.28 4.43
C SER A 265 16.74 -8.03 4.43
N SER A 266 17.49 -7.77 3.36
CA SER A 266 18.31 -6.55 3.23
C SER A 266 17.45 -5.31 2.91
N ASP A 267 16.28 -5.49 2.31
CA ASP A 267 15.39 -4.40 1.88
C ASP A 267 14.52 -3.87 3.03
N VAL A 268 14.54 -2.55 3.25
CA VAL A 268 13.82 -1.92 4.38
C VAL A 268 12.30 -1.96 4.20
N ASN A 269 11.81 -1.67 2.99
CA ASN A 269 10.39 -1.61 2.75
C ASN A 269 9.76 -3.00 2.81
N TYR A 270 10.46 -4.02 2.32
CA TYR A 270 10.02 -5.39 2.44
C TYR A 270 9.97 -5.86 3.90
N ARG A 271 11.00 -5.54 4.72
CA ARG A 271 10.93 -5.83 6.16
C ARG A 271 9.73 -5.17 6.83
N ILE A 272 9.45 -3.91 6.51
CA ILE A 272 8.27 -3.20 7.01
C ILE A 272 6.99 -3.94 6.62
N ALA A 273 6.82 -4.27 5.34
CA ALA A 273 5.65 -5.00 4.86
C ALA A 273 5.44 -6.35 5.57
N VAL A 274 6.53 -7.08 5.79
CA VAL A 274 6.54 -8.33 6.56
C VAL A 274 6.14 -8.10 8.02
N GLY A 275 6.71 -7.10 8.68
CA GLY A 275 6.39 -6.78 10.09
C GLY A 275 4.93 -6.39 10.30
N GLU A 276 4.38 -5.54 9.43
CA GLU A 276 2.96 -5.16 9.46
C GLU A 276 2.05 -6.38 9.20
N THR A 277 2.46 -7.27 8.28
CA THR A 277 1.71 -8.51 7.99
C THR A 277 1.77 -9.49 9.17
N ILE A 278 2.92 -9.63 9.83
CA ILE A 278 3.04 -10.46 11.04
C ILE A 278 2.11 -9.93 12.14
N ALA A 279 2.09 -8.62 12.36
CA ALA A 279 1.23 -8.02 13.37
C ALA A 279 -0.27 -8.29 13.10
N LEU A 280 -0.70 -8.17 11.84
CA LEU A 280 -2.04 -8.56 11.40
C LEU A 280 -2.31 -10.05 11.65
N LEU A 281 -1.39 -10.93 11.27
CA LEU A 281 -1.59 -12.37 11.45
C LEU A 281 -1.67 -12.76 12.93
N VAL A 282 -0.87 -12.15 13.79
CA VAL A 282 -0.92 -12.37 15.24
C VAL A 282 -2.24 -11.84 15.82
N GLU A 283 -2.70 -10.66 15.39
CA GLU A 283 -4.04 -10.14 15.75
C GLU A 283 -5.14 -11.14 15.41
N LEU A 284 -5.21 -11.56 14.15
CA LEU A 284 -6.22 -12.50 13.69
C LEU A 284 -6.08 -13.89 14.35
N GLY A 285 -4.85 -14.29 14.69
CA GLY A 285 -4.58 -15.52 15.45
C GLY A 285 -5.15 -15.47 16.86
N ARG A 286 -4.91 -14.37 17.58
CA ARG A 286 -5.43 -14.11 18.94
C ARG A 286 -6.96 -14.00 18.97
N ASP A 287 -7.57 -13.52 17.90
CA ASP A 287 -9.03 -13.50 17.73
C ASP A 287 -9.65 -14.91 17.62
N ILE A 288 -8.93 -15.87 17.03
CA ILE A 288 -9.37 -17.28 16.95
C ILE A 288 -9.07 -18.01 18.26
N ASP A 289 -7.85 -17.86 18.76
CA ASP A 289 -7.34 -18.57 19.92
C ASP A 289 -6.65 -17.58 20.86
N ARG A 290 -7.23 -17.34 22.03
CA ARG A 290 -6.66 -16.43 23.03
C ARG A 290 -5.34 -16.92 23.63
N GLU A 291 -5.03 -18.21 23.48
CA GLU A 291 -3.76 -18.81 23.90
C GLU A 291 -2.72 -18.77 22.76
N PHE A 292 -3.00 -18.05 21.66
CA PHE A 292 -2.05 -17.87 20.57
C PHE A 292 -0.82 -17.08 21.03
N GLU A 293 0.27 -17.80 21.28
CA GLU A 293 1.55 -17.25 21.69
C GLU A 293 2.44 -16.91 20.48
N ASP A 294 3.05 -15.73 20.52
CA ASP A 294 4.16 -15.40 19.64
C ASP A 294 5.48 -16.00 20.15
N SER A 295 6.45 -16.18 19.25
CA SER A 295 7.73 -16.77 19.62
C SER A 295 8.65 -15.73 20.27
N ASP A 296 9.36 -16.10 21.35
CA ASP A 296 10.45 -15.28 21.94
C ASP A 296 11.45 -14.78 20.88
N MET A 297 11.74 -15.62 19.88
CA MET A 297 12.62 -15.28 18.75
C MET A 297 12.08 -14.14 17.89
N LEU A 298 10.74 -14.01 17.78
CA LEU A 298 10.09 -12.93 17.05
C LEU A 298 10.29 -11.62 17.82
N CYS A 299 10.00 -11.62 19.12
CA CYS A 299 10.20 -10.47 19.99
C CYS A 299 11.63 -9.93 19.93
N GLU A 300 12.65 -10.78 20.01
CA GLU A 300 14.05 -10.36 19.91
C GLU A 300 14.40 -9.77 18.53
N CYS A 301 13.88 -10.36 17.44
CA CYS A 301 14.06 -9.82 16.09
C CYS A 301 13.43 -8.42 15.96
N LEU A 302 12.21 -8.25 16.44
CA LEU A 302 11.48 -6.97 16.41
C LEU A 302 12.18 -5.88 17.24
N LYS A 303 12.69 -6.21 18.44
CA LYS A 303 13.52 -5.31 19.26
C LYS A 303 14.76 -4.81 18.52
N GLY A 304 15.45 -5.72 17.81
CA GLY A 304 16.58 -5.37 16.95
C GLY A 304 16.21 -4.37 15.85
N LEU A 305 15.07 -4.57 15.18
CA LEU A 305 14.59 -3.71 14.10
C LEU A 305 14.06 -2.36 14.60
N ALA A 306 13.42 -2.32 15.76
CA ALA A 306 12.92 -1.13 16.45
C ALA A 306 14.04 -0.17 16.92
N THR A 307 15.25 -0.70 17.09
CA THR A 307 16.45 0.02 17.54
C THR A 307 17.55 0.15 16.47
N ASP A 308 17.32 -0.36 15.24
CA ASP A 308 18.32 -0.47 14.18
C ASP A 308 19.05 0.86 13.91
N GLY A 309 20.34 0.88 14.27
CA GLY A 309 21.23 2.02 14.11
C GLY A 309 22.05 2.02 12.82
N ASN A 310 21.91 1.02 11.94
CA ASN A 310 22.86 0.76 10.84
C ASN A 310 23.07 1.97 9.91
N LYS A 311 24.21 2.66 10.07
CA LYS A 311 24.51 3.93 9.39
C LYS A 311 24.67 3.82 7.87
N HIS A 312 24.76 2.60 7.33
CA HIS A 312 24.81 2.36 5.89
C HIS A 312 23.44 2.48 5.20
N ARG A 313 22.33 2.56 5.96
CA ARG A 313 20.99 2.80 5.42
C ARG A 313 20.63 4.29 5.43
N ALA A 314 19.78 4.71 4.48
CA ALA A 314 19.28 6.08 4.41
C ALA A 314 18.61 6.50 5.74
N LYS A 315 18.77 7.78 6.10
CA LYS A 315 18.26 8.31 7.38
C LYS A 315 16.74 8.19 7.48
N ASN A 316 16.03 8.46 6.38
CA ASN A 316 14.56 8.37 6.34
C ASN A 316 14.08 6.93 6.53
N ASP A 317 14.65 5.99 5.77
CA ASP A 317 14.31 4.56 5.86
C ASP A 317 14.49 4.00 7.27
N ARG A 318 15.58 4.36 7.94
CA ARG A 318 15.81 3.97 9.34
C ARG A 318 14.80 4.57 10.30
N ARG A 319 14.41 5.83 10.09
CA ARG A 319 13.39 6.48 10.93
C ARG A 319 12.04 5.78 10.76
N LYS A 320 11.63 5.54 9.51
CA LYS A 320 10.38 4.85 9.17
C LYS A 320 10.35 3.44 9.74
N GLN A 321 11.40 2.65 9.49
CA GLN A 321 11.52 1.30 10.03
C GLN A 321 11.37 1.28 11.55
N ARG A 322 12.17 2.08 12.28
CA ARG A 322 12.12 2.08 13.75
C ARG A 322 10.76 2.49 14.28
N SER A 323 10.08 3.45 13.64
CA SER A 323 8.72 3.85 14.04
C SER A 323 7.77 2.64 13.97
N ILE A 324 7.72 2.00 12.80
CA ILE A 324 6.79 0.89 12.55
C ILE A 324 7.12 -0.30 13.43
N PHE A 325 8.39 -0.67 13.56
CA PHE A 325 8.76 -1.82 14.40
C PHE A 325 8.60 -1.56 15.90
N ARG A 326 8.58 -0.31 16.36
CA ARG A 326 8.18 0.00 17.75
C ARG A 326 6.69 -0.24 17.95
N GLU A 327 5.87 0.17 16.99
CA GLU A 327 4.42 -0.09 17.03
C GLU A 327 4.11 -1.59 16.96
N VAL A 328 4.75 -2.31 16.02
CA VAL A 328 4.62 -3.78 15.92
C VAL A 328 5.05 -4.45 17.21
N LEU A 329 6.25 -4.15 17.72
CA LEU A 329 6.76 -4.76 18.95
C LEU A 329 5.84 -4.47 20.14
N HIS A 330 5.39 -3.22 20.29
CA HIS A 330 4.49 -2.84 21.38
C HIS A 330 3.18 -3.62 21.34
N TYR A 331 2.59 -3.77 20.15
CA TYR A 331 1.37 -4.57 19.97
C TYR A 331 1.60 -6.06 20.28
N ILE A 332 2.69 -6.63 19.78
CA ILE A 332 3.01 -8.04 20.04
C ILE A 332 3.17 -8.29 21.55
N GLU A 333 3.88 -7.41 22.28
CA GLU A 333 4.14 -7.58 23.71
C GLU A 333 2.94 -7.24 24.62
N ASN A 334 2.05 -6.32 24.22
CA ASN A 334 1.03 -5.74 25.12
C ASN A 334 -0.41 -5.89 24.63
N GLU A 335 -0.62 -6.43 23.43
CA GLU A 335 -1.92 -6.48 22.75
C GLU A 335 -2.59 -5.10 22.59
N ASP A 336 -1.77 -4.04 22.58
CA ASP A 336 -2.24 -2.66 22.55
C ASP A 336 -1.95 -2.01 21.20
N PHE A 337 -3.01 -1.50 20.56
CA PHE A 337 -2.94 -0.79 19.30
C PHE A 337 -3.13 0.71 19.55
N THR A 338 -2.19 1.51 19.08
CA THR A 338 -2.34 2.97 19.13
C THR A 338 -3.39 3.45 18.12
N GLU A 339 -4.60 3.76 18.61
CA GLU A 339 -5.71 4.23 17.79
C GLU A 339 -5.36 5.49 16.98
N GLU A 340 -5.69 5.48 15.68
CA GLU A 340 -5.57 6.63 14.79
C GLU A 340 -6.96 7.06 14.28
N LYS A 341 -7.29 8.35 14.44
CA LYS A 341 -8.54 8.91 13.90
C LYS A 341 -8.32 9.61 12.56
N ILE A 342 -8.94 9.08 11.50
CA ILE A 342 -8.96 9.71 10.17
C ILE A 342 -10.23 10.53 10.03
N ARG A 343 -10.09 11.86 9.96
CA ARG A 343 -11.21 12.79 9.77
C ARG A 343 -11.46 13.10 8.29
N PHE A 344 -12.73 13.10 7.90
CA PHE A 344 -13.21 13.50 6.57
C PHE A 344 -14.53 14.27 6.73
N GLY A 345 -14.51 15.58 6.45
CA GLY A 345 -15.63 16.46 6.76
C GLY A 345 -15.96 16.49 8.26
N VAL A 346 -17.22 16.24 8.60
CA VAL A 346 -17.71 16.17 9.99
C VAL A 346 -17.60 14.78 10.60
N GLU A 347 -17.32 13.77 9.78
CA GLU A 347 -17.21 12.37 10.16
C GLU A 347 -15.74 11.95 10.33
N GLY A 348 -15.55 10.74 10.84
CA GLY A 348 -14.23 10.14 10.87
C GLY A 348 -14.30 8.66 11.22
N ILE A 349 -13.32 7.92 10.73
CA ILE A 349 -13.12 6.50 11.05
C ILE A 349 -12.00 6.37 12.07
N TYR A 350 -12.10 5.31 12.88
CA TYR A 350 -11.09 4.94 13.87
C TYR A 350 -10.36 3.70 13.38
N ILE A 351 -9.06 3.84 13.20
CA ILE A 351 -8.15 2.74 12.95
C ILE A 351 -7.66 2.29 14.31
N ASP A 352 -8.25 1.23 14.84
CA ASP A 352 -8.03 0.67 16.18
C ASP A 352 -7.43 -0.74 16.14
N SER A 353 -7.15 -1.27 14.93
CA SER A 353 -6.58 -2.60 14.73
C SER A 353 -5.67 -2.69 13.50
N TRP A 354 -4.83 -3.72 13.44
CA TRP A 354 -4.00 -4.02 12.28
C TRP A 354 -4.84 -4.41 11.07
N MET A 355 -5.97 -5.09 11.26
CA MET A 355 -6.94 -5.39 10.22
C MET A 355 -7.46 -4.09 9.60
N ARG A 356 -8.03 -3.16 10.40
CA ARG A 356 -8.53 -1.88 9.88
C ARG A 356 -7.42 -1.05 9.24
N ARG A 357 -6.22 -1.05 9.84
CA ARG A 357 -5.06 -0.37 9.25
C ARG A 357 -4.69 -0.94 7.89
N ARG A 358 -4.69 -2.27 7.73
CA ARG A 358 -4.37 -2.92 6.46
C ARG A 358 -5.40 -2.59 5.39
N VAL A 359 -6.68 -2.63 5.74
CA VAL A 359 -7.79 -2.28 4.84
C VAL A 359 -7.69 -0.81 4.42
N TYR A 360 -7.61 0.12 5.37
CA TYR A 360 -7.46 1.55 5.08
C TYR A 360 -6.24 1.84 4.20
N ASN A 361 -5.09 1.24 4.51
CA ASN A 361 -3.89 1.43 3.69
C ASN A 361 -4.08 0.92 2.25
N ALA A 362 -4.79 -0.20 2.05
CA ALA A 362 -5.09 -0.69 0.71
C ALA A 362 -5.97 0.31 -0.08
N PHE A 363 -7.02 0.87 0.54
CA PHE A 363 -7.84 1.90 -0.10
C PHE A 363 -7.05 3.17 -0.37
N LYS A 364 -6.20 3.61 0.57
CA LYS A 364 -5.33 4.76 0.40
C LYS A 364 -4.30 4.57 -0.70
N GLU A 365 -3.79 3.36 -0.90
CA GLU A 365 -2.86 3.03 -1.99
C GLU A 365 -3.57 3.13 -3.37
N VAL A 366 -4.85 2.77 -3.46
CA VAL A 366 -5.64 2.78 -4.72
C VAL A 366 -6.25 4.16 -5.04
N LEU A 367 -6.77 4.84 -4.03
CA LEU A 367 -7.46 6.13 -4.15
C LEU A 367 -6.54 7.34 -3.90
N GLU A 368 -5.30 7.08 -3.50
CA GLU A 368 -4.26 8.09 -3.32
C GLU A 368 -4.71 9.26 -2.41
N SER A 369 -4.59 10.49 -2.90
CA SER A 369 -4.99 11.69 -2.16
C SER A 369 -6.50 11.84 -1.96
N GLY A 370 -7.33 11.13 -2.74
CA GLY A 370 -8.78 11.25 -2.69
C GLY A 370 -9.48 10.23 -1.79
N VAL A 371 -8.75 9.35 -1.10
CA VAL A 371 -9.35 8.37 -0.17
C VAL A 371 -10.35 9.00 0.81
N ARG A 372 -10.08 10.20 1.33
CA ARG A 372 -10.99 10.92 2.24
C ARG A 372 -12.29 11.35 1.57
N HIS A 373 -12.20 11.77 0.31
CA HIS A 373 -13.38 12.17 -0.48
C HIS A 373 -14.27 10.95 -0.75
N HIS A 374 -13.65 9.81 -1.07
CA HIS A 374 -14.37 8.56 -1.28
C HIS A 374 -14.99 7.99 -0.01
N LEU A 375 -14.27 8.01 1.13
CA LEU A 375 -14.83 7.57 2.42
C LEU A 375 -16.10 8.33 2.81
N GLN A 376 -16.18 9.62 2.45
CA GLN A 376 -17.35 10.44 2.75
C GLN A 376 -18.55 10.16 1.83
N GLY A 377 -18.31 9.77 0.58
CA GLY A 377 -19.36 9.80 -0.45
C GLY A 377 -19.61 8.52 -1.24
N VAL A 378 -18.76 7.49 -1.12
CA VAL A 378 -19.06 6.17 -1.68
C VAL A 378 -19.93 5.42 -0.65
N PRO A 379 -21.19 5.06 -0.98
CA PRO A 379 -22.05 4.34 -0.06
C PRO A 379 -21.41 3.03 0.42
N GLY A 380 -21.44 2.77 1.73
CA GLY A 380 -20.90 1.54 2.29
C GLY A 380 -19.39 1.50 2.48
N LEU A 381 -18.61 2.36 1.80
CA LEU A 381 -17.15 2.29 1.82
C LEU A 381 -16.57 2.48 3.23
N ALA A 382 -17.09 3.42 4.01
CA ALA A 382 -16.67 3.63 5.39
C ALA A 382 -17.04 2.49 6.36
N TYR A 383 -17.91 1.56 5.96
CA TYR A 383 -18.20 0.33 6.73
C TYR A 383 -17.28 -0.83 6.33
N VAL A 384 -16.74 -0.75 5.13
CA VAL A 384 -15.80 -1.73 4.57
C VAL A 384 -14.37 -1.39 4.99
N VAL A 385 -14.05 -0.11 5.22
CA VAL A 385 -12.76 0.38 5.76
C VAL A 385 -12.76 0.45 7.27
#